data_AF-A0A845DEW3-F1
#
_entry.id   AF-A0A845DEW3-F1
#
_cell.length_a   1.000
_cell.length_b   1.000
_cell.length_c   1.000
_cell.angle_alpha   90.00
_cell.angle_beta   90.00
_cell.angle_gamma   90.00
#
_symmetry.space_group_name_H-M   'P 1'
#
loop_
_entity.id
_entity.type
_entity.pdbx_description
1 polymer ?
#
loop_
_entity_poly.entity_id
_entity_poly.type
_entity_poly.pdbx_seq_one_letter_code
_entity_poly.pdbx_strand_id
1 'polypeptide(L)'
;MKSNAVTSLQDQMRDKYDSFAHHTISYHILVNNEGQERERSFDVWASQAEIESFAKDGCLVREALIEGEPLEMLRRALDEVEEAEFEEADGSRLRGRDWIPRHLFDKHADFHMLINYEPVLSLARAVLGPFVRIRQLAARISYPGQEVQFTRWHHHQPGMTEPVPPFFAFPHKLDCLIYLDELNDANGLLAVAPGTHLHTGEDLPLAEYGDLAGQREIRAPAGTCVVLHGNLWHRAMPTGAEGSKRRVLILSYGPTWMRKSPFGDSPENGLMEKVIEEADPATQELLGIGGYQ
;
A
#
# COMPACT_ATOMS: atom_id res chain seq x y z
N MET A 1 19.40 -18.50 -14.19
CA MET A 1 19.98 -17.14 -14.08
C MET A 1 19.03 -16.11 -13.48
N LYS A 2 17.70 -16.13 -13.71
CA LYS A 2 16.73 -15.22 -13.06
C LYS A 2 16.58 -15.38 -11.54
N SER A 3 16.63 -16.62 -11.03
CA SER A 3 16.50 -16.89 -9.58
C SER A 3 17.57 -16.19 -8.71
N ASN A 4 18.84 -16.17 -9.15
CA ASN A 4 19.91 -15.49 -8.40
C ASN A 4 19.75 -13.96 -8.35
N ALA A 5 19.14 -13.35 -9.37
CA ALA A 5 18.92 -11.91 -9.42
C ALA A 5 17.78 -11.47 -8.48
N VAL A 6 16.67 -12.22 -8.44
CA VAL A 6 15.56 -11.95 -7.52
C VAL A 6 16.00 -12.10 -6.06
N THR A 7 16.74 -13.17 -5.74
CA THR A 7 17.31 -13.36 -4.39
C THR A 7 18.25 -12.21 -4.01
N SER A 8 19.12 -11.78 -4.92
CA SER A 8 20.02 -10.64 -4.68
C SER A 8 19.29 -9.31 -4.46
N LEU A 9 18.12 -9.10 -5.07
CA LEU A 9 17.31 -7.90 -4.88
C LEU A 9 16.57 -7.93 -3.53
N GLN A 10 16.04 -9.09 -3.15
CA GLN A 10 15.44 -9.30 -1.84
C GLN A 10 16.45 -9.13 -0.71
N ASP A 11 17.69 -9.60 -0.90
CA ASP A 11 18.78 -9.39 0.06
C ASP A 11 19.13 -7.90 0.21
N GLN A 12 19.23 -7.13 -0.89
CA GLN A 12 19.46 -5.68 -0.83
C GLN A 12 18.35 -4.93 -0.10
N MET A 13 17.09 -5.36 -0.26
CA MET A 13 16.00 -4.79 0.53
C MET A 13 16.13 -5.15 2.00
N ARG A 14 16.56 -6.38 2.32
CA ARG A 14 16.73 -6.89 3.70
C ARG A 14 17.73 -6.10 4.50
N ASP A 15 18.88 -5.77 3.93
CA ASP A 15 19.93 -5.00 4.60
C ASP A 15 19.44 -3.66 5.17
N LYS A 16 18.50 -2.99 4.49
CA LYS A 16 17.94 -1.73 4.95
C LYS A 16 17.12 -1.88 6.22
N TYR A 17 16.19 -2.84 6.22
CA TYR A 17 15.22 -2.97 7.30
C TYR A 17 15.71 -3.83 8.47
N ASP A 18 16.79 -4.59 8.31
CA ASP A 18 17.47 -5.28 9.43
C ASP A 18 18.00 -4.29 10.49
N SER A 19 18.15 -3.01 10.12
CA SER A 19 18.46 -1.92 11.05
C SER A 19 17.28 -1.50 11.94
N PHE A 20 16.05 -1.89 11.61
CA PHE A 20 14.86 -1.51 12.37
C PHE A 20 14.78 -2.30 13.67
N ALA A 21 14.19 -1.67 14.69
CA ALA A 21 13.77 -2.39 15.87
C ALA A 21 12.80 -3.50 15.44
N HIS A 22 13.10 -4.73 15.84
CA HIS A 22 12.28 -5.88 15.53
C HIS A 22 11.97 -6.69 16.78
N HIS A 23 10.80 -7.30 16.79
CA HIS A 23 10.36 -8.21 17.85
C HIS A 23 9.39 -9.23 17.26
N THR A 24 9.22 -10.36 17.95
CA THR A 24 8.24 -11.36 17.55
C THR A 24 6.90 -11.08 18.25
N ILE A 25 5.80 -11.09 17.50
CA ILE A 25 4.44 -11.11 18.05
C ILE A 25 3.86 -12.50 17.87
N SER A 26 3.26 -13.05 18.93
CA SER A 26 2.58 -14.35 18.92
C SER A 26 1.09 -14.17 19.22
N TYR A 27 0.24 -14.65 18.33
CA TYR A 27 -1.20 -14.66 18.48
C TYR A 27 -1.70 -16.04 18.88
N HIS A 28 -2.45 -16.11 19.98
CA HIS A 28 -3.24 -17.30 20.30
C HIS A 28 -4.59 -17.24 19.57
N ILE A 29 -4.85 -18.24 18.73
CA ILE A 29 -6.08 -18.33 17.92
C ILE A 29 -7.10 -19.18 18.68
N LEU A 30 -8.27 -18.60 18.92
CA LEU A 30 -9.35 -19.26 19.64
C LEU A 30 -10.12 -20.19 18.71
N VAL A 31 -9.86 -21.49 18.82
CA VAL A 31 -10.50 -22.56 18.04
C VAL A 31 -10.82 -23.76 18.93
N ASN A 32 -11.99 -24.37 18.72
CA ASN A 32 -12.44 -25.53 19.48
C ASN A 32 -12.20 -26.86 18.78
N ASN A 33 -12.03 -26.87 17.45
CA ASN A 33 -11.86 -28.12 16.71
C ASN A 33 -10.40 -28.59 16.75
N GLU A 34 -10.21 -29.90 16.74
CA GLU A 34 -8.89 -30.51 16.57
C GLU A 34 -8.37 -30.27 15.15
N GLY A 35 -7.06 -30.03 15.01
CA GLY A 35 -6.40 -29.82 13.71
C GLY A 35 -6.40 -28.37 13.20
N GLN A 36 -7.10 -27.43 13.85
CA GLN A 36 -6.98 -25.99 13.57
C GLN A 36 -5.73 -25.40 14.23
N GLU A 37 -5.13 -24.40 13.59
CA GLU A 37 -3.96 -23.71 14.10
C GLU A 37 -4.34 -22.87 15.31
N ARG A 38 -3.56 -22.99 16.39
CA ARG A 38 -3.83 -22.35 17.69
C ARG A 38 -2.87 -21.22 18.02
N GLU A 39 -1.80 -21.10 17.26
CA GLU A 39 -0.76 -20.12 17.49
C GLU A 39 -0.13 -19.70 16.17
N ARG A 40 0.03 -18.40 15.97
CA ARG A 40 0.78 -17.82 14.84
C ARG A 40 1.75 -16.78 15.36
N SER A 41 3.01 -16.92 14.99
CA SER A 41 4.07 -15.99 15.38
C SER A 41 4.70 -15.36 14.15
N PHE A 42 5.02 -14.07 14.24
CA PHE A 42 5.66 -13.32 13.15
C PHE A 42 6.72 -12.39 13.72
N ASP A 43 7.82 -12.26 13.00
CA ASP A 43 8.77 -11.17 13.24
C ASP A 43 8.19 -9.87 12.68
N VAL A 44 8.31 -8.80 13.46
CA VAL A 44 7.74 -7.49 13.17
C VAL A 44 8.83 -6.46 13.13
N TRP A 45 9.01 -5.81 11.99
CA TRP A 45 10.00 -4.76 11.75
C TRP A 45 9.50 -3.36 12.16
N ALA A 46 8.99 -3.30 13.39
CA ALA A 46 8.65 -2.08 14.10
C ALA A 46 8.74 -2.34 15.60
N SER A 47 9.09 -1.32 16.37
CA SER A 47 8.97 -1.33 17.82
C SER A 47 7.51 -1.22 18.26
N GLN A 48 7.22 -1.68 19.48
CA GLN A 48 5.91 -1.51 20.10
C GLN A 48 5.46 -0.03 20.14
N ALA A 49 6.40 0.89 20.41
CA ALA A 49 6.10 2.33 20.44
C ALA A 49 5.70 2.88 19.06
N GLU A 50 6.30 2.37 17.98
CA GLU A 50 5.91 2.73 16.61
C GLU A 50 4.52 2.20 16.26
N ILE A 51 4.20 0.97 16.69
CA ILE A 51 2.86 0.40 16.50
C ILE A 51 1.80 1.22 17.26
N GLU A 52 2.08 1.60 18.50
CA GLU A 52 1.19 2.43 19.32
C GLU A 52 1.01 3.84 18.71
N SER A 53 2.10 4.44 18.26
CA SER A 53 2.05 5.73 17.55
C SER A 53 1.26 5.61 16.25
N PHE A 54 1.43 4.52 15.51
CA PHE A 54 0.70 4.27 14.27
C PHE A 54 -0.80 4.08 14.53
N ALA A 55 -1.17 3.34 15.57
CA ALA A 55 -2.57 3.17 15.96
C ALA A 55 -3.22 4.51 16.34
N LYS A 56 -2.47 5.41 16.99
CA LYS A 56 -2.94 6.74 17.40
C LYS A 56 -3.01 7.75 16.26
N ASP A 57 -1.98 7.81 15.41
CA ASP A 57 -1.84 8.83 14.37
C ASP A 57 -2.44 8.36 13.02
N GLY A 58 -2.52 7.06 12.79
CA GLY A 58 -3.06 6.44 11.58
C GLY A 58 -2.10 6.47 10.38
N CYS A 59 -0.88 6.97 10.56
CA CYS A 59 0.20 6.91 9.57
C CYS A 59 1.55 6.53 10.22
N LEU A 60 2.39 5.81 9.48
CA LEU A 60 3.79 5.53 9.81
C LEU A 60 4.64 5.72 8.56
N VAL A 61 5.79 6.40 8.69
CA VAL A 61 6.70 6.69 7.57
C VAL A 61 7.99 5.89 7.70
N ARG A 62 8.38 5.20 6.63
CA ARG A 62 9.68 4.55 6.44
C ARG A 62 10.40 5.23 5.29
N GLU A 63 11.27 6.20 5.61
CA GLU A 63 12.03 6.93 4.60
C GLU A 63 13.01 6.03 3.86
N ALA A 64 13.07 6.17 2.53
CA ALA A 64 13.98 5.43 1.66
C ALA A 64 13.99 3.93 2.00
N LEU A 65 12.80 3.33 2.11
CA LEU A 65 12.63 1.93 2.47
C LEU A 65 13.09 1.00 1.32
N ILE A 66 12.87 1.43 0.08
CA ILE A 66 13.33 0.74 -1.12
C ILE A 66 14.32 1.63 -1.86
N GLU A 67 15.58 1.24 -1.96
CA GLU A 67 16.66 2.03 -2.57
C GLU A 67 17.40 1.21 -3.63
N GLY A 68 18.29 1.87 -4.37
CA GLY A 68 19.20 1.19 -5.30
C GLY A 68 18.48 0.46 -6.44
N GLU A 69 18.97 -0.72 -6.79
CA GLU A 69 18.46 -1.49 -7.92
C GLU A 69 16.98 -1.92 -7.77
N PRO A 70 16.49 -2.35 -6.57
CA PRO A 70 15.06 -2.57 -6.36
C PRO A 70 14.17 -1.37 -6.72
N LEU A 71 14.59 -0.15 -6.38
CA LEU A 71 13.83 1.06 -6.70
C LEU A 71 13.81 1.31 -8.21
N GLU A 72 14.96 1.21 -8.87
CA GLU A 72 15.07 1.39 -10.32
C GLU A 72 14.31 0.31 -11.10
N MET A 73 14.29 -0.92 -10.59
CA MET A 73 13.50 -2.00 -11.17
C MET A 73 12.00 -1.71 -11.11
N LEU A 74 11.48 -1.28 -9.96
CA LEU A 74 10.07 -0.92 -9.82
C LEU A 74 9.69 0.29 -10.70
N ARG A 75 10.60 1.26 -10.87
CA ARG A 75 10.42 2.39 -11.80
C ARG A 75 10.28 1.91 -13.24
N ARG A 76 11.21 1.06 -13.72
CA ARG A 76 11.17 0.50 -15.07
C ARG A 76 9.91 -0.33 -15.30
N ALA A 77 9.57 -1.22 -14.37
CA ALA A 77 8.36 -2.04 -14.45
C ALA A 77 7.09 -1.18 -14.57
N LEU A 78 6.99 -0.07 -13.83
CA LEU A 78 5.84 0.82 -13.92
C LEU A 78 5.82 1.63 -15.22
N ASP A 79 6.99 2.05 -15.72
CA ASP A 79 7.10 2.74 -17.01
C ASP A 79 6.67 1.82 -18.18
N GLU A 80 7.05 0.53 -18.14
CA GLU A 80 6.62 -0.48 -19.13
C GLU A 80 5.10 -0.73 -19.09
N VAL A 81 4.50 -0.80 -17.90
CA VAL A 81 3.04 -0.92 -17.75
C VAL A 81 2.32 0.33 -18.25
N GLU A 82 2.84 1.52 -17.94
CA GLU A 82 2.31 2.80 -18.40
C GLU A 82 2.31 2.89 -19.93
N GLU A 83 3.43 2.54 -20.57
CA GLU A 83 3.57 2.55 -22.03
C GLU A 83 2.57 1.61 -22.70
N ALA A 84 2.49 0.35 -22.24
CA ALA A 84 1.57 -0.64 -22.77
C ALA A 84 0.10 -0.20 -22.66
N GLU A 85 -0.31 0.34 -21.50
CA GLU A 85 -1.69 0.82 -21.32
C GLU A 85 -2.01 2.06 -22.17
N PHE A 86 -1.04 2.93 -22.41
CA PHE A 86 -1.22 4.11 -23.26
C PHE A 86 -1.35 3.75 -24.75
N GLU A 87 -0.65 2.71 -25.20
CA GLU A 87 -0.80 2.17 -26.55
C GLU A 87 -2.20 1.57 -26.76
N GLU A 88 -2.70 0.79 -25.79
CA GLU A 88 -4.04 0.19 -25.85
C GLU A 88 -5.17 1.23 -25.81
N ALA A 89 -4.99 2.31 -25.04
CA ALA A 89 -6.04 3.31 -24.80
C ALA A 89 -6.16 4.42 -25.86
N ASP A 90 -5.34 4.42 -26.92
CA ASP A 90 -5.13 5.57 -27.81
C ASP A 90 -4.79 6.82 -26.97
N GLY A 91 -3.59 6.82 -26.38
CA GLY A 91 -3.10 7.72 -25.32
C GLY A 91 -3.25 9.24 -25.54
N SER A 92 -3.75 9.68 -26.70
CA SER A 92 -4.20 11.06 -26.93
C SER A 92 -5.30 11.51 -25.95
N ARG A 93 -6.13 10.59 -25.42
CA ARG A 93 -7.23 10.89 -24.49
C ARG A 93 -6.83 11.00 -23.02
N LEU A 94 -5.60 10.65 -22.67
CA LEU A 94 -5.10 10.56 -21.29
C LEU A 94 -4.19 11.72 -20.88
N ARG A 95 -3.80 12.58 -21.83
CA ARG A 95 -2.87 13.69 -21.57
C ARG A 95 -3.45 14.69 -20.57
N GLY A 96 -2.71 14.91 -19.49
CA GLY A 96 -3.00 15.96 -18.48
C GLY A 96 -3.87 15.51 -17.30
N ARG A 97 -4.08 14.20 -17.10
CA ARG A 97 -4.68 13.65 -15.88
C ARG A 97 -3.78 12.59 -15.27
N ASP A 98 -3.91 12.40 -13.96
CA ASP A 98 -3.25 11.29 -13.28
C ASP A 98 -3.71 9.95 -13.85
N TRP A 99 -2.75 9.05 -14.03
CA TRP A 99 -2.99 7.69 -14.51
C TRP A 99 -2.98 6.72 -13.34
N ILE A 100 -3.89 5.73 -13.36
CA ILE A 100 -4.06 4.76 -12.25
C ILE A 100 -4.03 3.33 -12.80
N PRO A 101 -2.83 2.79 -13.11
CA PRO A 101 -2.68 1.37 -13.42
C PRO A 101 -3.15 0.51 -12.25
N ARG A 102 -3.90 -0.56 -12.55
CA ARG A 102 -4.40 -1.54 -11.56
C ARG A 102 -3.92 -2.94 -11.90
N HIS A 103 -4.06 -3.86 -10.94
CA HIS A 103 -3.67 -5.28 -11.12
C HIS A 103 -2.20 -5.44 -11.51
N LEU A 104 -1.31 -4.67 -10.86
CA LEU A 104 0.10 -4.62 -11.26
C LEU A 104 0.81 -5.97 -11.12
N PHE A 105 0.44 -6.78 -10.13
CA PHE A 105 0.99 -8.13 -10.02
C PHE A 105 0.65 -9.02 -11.24
N ASP A 106 -0.48 -8.79 -11.89
CA ASP A 106 -0.85 -9.53 -13.10
C ASP A 106 -0.13 -9.00 -14.35
N LYS A 107 0.38 -7.77 -14.31
CA LYS A 107 0.93 -7.06 -15.48
C LYS A 107 2.44 -7.15 -15.59
N HIS A 108 3.16 -7.21 -14.47
CA HIS A 108 4.62 -7.24 -14.50
C HIS A 108 5.21 -8.05 -13.34
N ALA A 109 6.11 -8.99 -13.66
CA ALA A 109 6.66 -9.94 -12.70
C ALA A 109 7.54 -9.28 -11.62
N ASP A 110 8.21 -8.17 -11.94
CA ASP A 110 9.06 -7.47 -10.97
C ASP A 110 8.29 -6.93 -9.76
N PHE A 111 6.96 -6.71 -9.88
CA PHE A 111 6.14 -6.35 -8.73
C PHE A 111 5.97 -7.50 -7.73
N HIS A 112 6.18 -8.76 -8.14
CA HIS A 112 6.02 -9.93 -7.26
C HIS A 112 6.97 -9.91 -6.06
N MET A 113 8.08 -9.16 -6.14
CA MET A 113 8.96 -8.92 -4.99
C MET A 113 8.22 -8.34 -3.77
N LEU A 114 7.11 -7.64 -4.01
CA LEU A 114 6.31 -6.98 -2.97
C LEU A 114 5.32 -7.93 -2.27
N ILE A 115 5.13 -9.17 -2.76
CA ILE A 115 4.16 -10.11 -2.18
C ILE A 115 4.53 -10.42 -0.72
N ASN A 116 5.76 -10.84 -0.47
CA ASN A 116 6.25 -11.20 0.86
C ASN A 116 7.18 -10.12 1.44
N TYR A 117 6.87 -8.83 1.20
CA TYR A 117 7.72 -7.73 1.66
C TYR A 117 7.49 -7.43 3.15
N GLU A 118 8.27 -8.10 4.00
CA GLU A 118 8.08 -8.12 5.46
C GLU A 118 8.08 -6.76 6.18
N PRO A 119 8.82 -5.72 5.79
CA PRO A 119 8.77 -4.42 6.49
C PRO A 119 7.38 -3.79 6.55
N VAL A 120 6.53 -4.09 5.57
CA VAL A 120 5.14 -3.61 5.52
C VAL A 120 4.13 -4.72 5.82
N LEU A 121 4.41 -5.96 5.41
CA LEU A 121 3.55 -7.11 5.69
C LEU A 121 3.49 -7.42 7.19
N SER A 122 4.63 -7.39 7.89
CA SER A 122 4.68 -7.63 9.33
C SER A 122 3.94 -6.56 10.13
N LEU A 123 4.01 -5.29 9.71
CA LEU A 123 3.18 -4.21 10.25
C LEU A 123 1.69 -4.49 10.06
N ALA A 124 1.29 -4.97 8.87
CA ALA A 124 -0.09 -5.35 8.61
C ALA A 124 -0.56 -6.47 9.55
N ARG A 125 0.26 -7.50 9.76
CA ARG A 125 -0.03 -8.58 10.72
C ARG A 125 -0.13 -8.06 12.15
N ALA A 126 0.78 -7.16 12.55
CA ALA A 126 0.81 -6.59 13.90
C ALA A 126 -0.48 -5.83 14.27
N VAL A 127 -1.09 -5.11 13.31
CA VAL A 127 -2.25 -4.24 13.58
C VAL A 127 -3.59 -4.77 13.09
N LEU A 128 -3.61 -5.67 12.10
CA LEU A 128 -4.83 -6.32 11.60
C LEU A 128 -5.04 -7.73 12.18
N GLY A 129 -4.01 -8.30 12.81
CA GLY A 129 -4.02 -9.66 13.34
C GLY A 129 -3.39 -10.68 12.39
N PRO A 130 -3.42 -11.97 12.75
CA PRO A 130 -2.61 -13.00 12.11
C PRO A 130 -3.14 -13.50 10.74
N PHE A 131 -4.33 -13.06 10.33
CA PHE A 131 -5.00 -13.48 9.10
C PHE A 131 -5.14 -12.30 8.14
N VAL A 132 -4.09 -12.04 7.37
CA VAL A 132 -4.00 -10.89 6.45
C VAL A 132 -3.83 -11.38 5.01
N ARG A 133 -4.49 -10.68 4.09
CA ARG A 133 -4.37 -10.85 2.64
C ARG A 133 -3.97 -9.52 1.99
N ILE A 134 -3.32 -9.61 0.85
CA ILE A 134 -3.21 -8.51 -0.10
C ILE A 134 -4.57 -8.34 -0.80
N ARG A 135 -5.05 -7.10 -0.85
CA ARG A 135 -6.30 -6.72 -1.51
C ARG A 135 -6.08 -6.25 -2.95
N GLN A 136 -4.96 -5.57 -3.20
CA GLN A 136 -4.54 -5.09 -4.51
C GLN A 136 -3.09 -4.57 -4.46
N LEU A 137 -2.47 -4.51 -5.64
CA LEU A 137 -1.40 -3.59 -5.94
C LEU A 137 -1.82 -2.75 -7.15
N ALA A 138 -1.88 -1.45 -6.97
CA ALA A 138 -2.15 -0.47 -8.00
C ALA A 138 -1.04 0.59 -7.99
N ALA A 139 -1.00 1.45 -9.01
CA ALA A 139 -0.17 2.64 -9.00
C ALA A 139 -1.02 3.88 -9.21
N ARG A 140 -0.42 5.01 -8.89
CA ARG A 140 -0.84 6.31 -9.38
C ARG A 140 0.38 7.04 -9.94
N ILE A 141 0.21 7.60 -11.13
CA ILE A 141 1.22 8.36 -11.85
C ILE A 141 0.68 9.78 -12.02
N SER A 142 1.32 10.73 -11.34
CA SER A 142 1.05 12.17 -11.51
C SER A 142 2.07 12.77 -12.47
N TYR A 143 1.60 13.57 -13.43
CA TYR A 143 2.44 14.21 -14.43
C TYR A 143 2.63 15.70 -14.10
N PRO A 144 3.80 16.29 -14.43
CA PRO A 144 3.98 17.74 -14.36
C PRO A 144 2.97 18.47 -15.23
N GLY A 145 2.46 19.59 -14.72
CA GLY A 145 1.49 20.41 -15.43
C GLY A 145 1.13 21.67 -14.66
N GLN A 146 0.11 22.39 -15.13
CA GLN A 146 -0.48 23.45 -14.30
C GLN A 146 -0.99 22.83 -12.98
N GLU A 147 -1.03 23.62 -11.91
CA GLU A 147 -1.51 23.21 -10.56
C GLU A 147 -2.99 22.79 -10.56
N VAL A 148 -3.34 21.76 -11.30
CA VAL A 148 -4.65 21.15 -11.26
C VAL A 148 -4.62 20.18 -10.09
N GLN A 149 -5.22 20.61 -9.00
CA GLN A 149 -5.40 19.75 -7.83
C GLN A 149 -6.41 18.66 -8.19
N PHE A 150 -5.94 17.44 -8.48
CA PHE A 150 -6.85 16.35 -8.83
C PHE A 150 -7.36 15.57 -7.60
N THR A 151 -6.80 15.82 -6.42
CA THR A 151 -7.09 15.01 -5.22
C THR A 151 -7.52 15.87 -4.07
N ARG A 152 -8.82 15.77 -3.78
CA ARG A 152 -9.42 16.32 -2.57
C ARG A 152 -9.00 15.46 -1.38
N TRP A 153 -9.20 15.99 -0.18
CA TRP A 153 -9.17 15.17 1.03
C TRP A 153 -10.11 13.98 0.87
N HIS A 154 -9.57 12.79 1.08
CA HIS A 154 -10.29 11.53 0.98
C HIS A 154 -9.65 10.49 1.88
N HIS A 155 -10.34 9.38 2.10
CA HIS A 155 -9.80 8.17 2.69
C HIS A 155 -10.07 6.99 1.77
N HIS A 156 -9.31 5.92 1.90
CA HIS A 156 -9.41 4.79 0.97
C HIS A 156 -10.41 3.72 1.42
N GLN A 157 -11.02 3.86 2.59
CA GLN A 157 -12.00 2.92 3.11
C GLN A 157 -13.44 3.43 2.95
N PRO A 158 -14.19 3.01 1.93
CA PRO A 158 -15.59 3.38 1.78
C PRO A 158 -16.49 2.63 2.78
N GLY A 159 -17.69 3.15 3.03
CA GLY A 159 -18.75 2.42 3.73
C GLY A 159 -18.75 2.52 5.26
N MET A 160 -18.01 3.48 5.82
CA MET A 160 -18.17 3.87 7.21
C MET A 160 -19.49 4.62 7.42
N THR A 161 -20.12 4.48 8.58
CA THR A 161 -21.42 5.10 8.89
C THR A 161 -21.42 5.72 10.28
N GLU A 162 -22.16 6.83 10.43
CA GLU A 162 -22.49 7.44 11.72
C GLU A 162 -24.00 7.32 11.99
N PRO A 163 -24.43 6.74 13.13
CA PRO A 163 -23.60 6.05 14.12
C PRO A 163 -23.03 4.74 13.58
N VAL A 164 -21.93 4.27 14.17
CA VAL A 164 -21.41 2.92 13.94
C VAL A 164 -22.45 1.88 14.41
N PRO A 165 -22.88 0.94 13.54
CA PRO A 165 -23.86 -0.08 13.92
C PRO A 165 -23.32 -1.04 15.00
N PRO A 166 -24.18 -1.61 15.87
CA PRO A 166 -23.74 -2.48 16.97
C PRO A 166 -22.93 -3.73 16.57
N PHE A 167 -23.07 -4.18 15.32
CA PHE A 167 -22.37 -5.35 14.78
C PHE A 167 -21.27 -5.00 13.78
N PHE A 168 -20.89 -3.72 13.72
CA PHE A 168 -19.78 -3.29 12.86
C PHE A 168 -18.45 -3.75 13.43
N ALA A 169 -17.58 -4.29 12.58
CA ALA A 169 -16.26 -4.77 12.96
C ALA A 169 -15.18 -3.74 12.59
N PHE A 170 -14.47 -3.24 13.60
CA PHE A 170 -13.18 -2.55 13.47
C PHE A 170 -12.09 -3.63 13.59
N PRO A 171 -11.37 -4.02 12.52
CA PRO A 171 -10.49 -3.16 11.70
C PRO A 171 -10.70 -3.34 10.18
N HIS A 172 -10.13 -2.42 9.38
CA HIS A 172 -10.42 -2.36 7.95
C HIS A 172 -9.27 -2.83 7.07
N LYS A 173 -8.40 -1.91 6.70
CA LYS A 173 -7.33 -2.16 5.73
C LYS A 173 -6.19 -1.19 5.98
N LEU A 174 -5.01 -1.58 5.54
CA LEU A 174 -3.85 -0.71 5.44
C LEU A 174 -3.52 -0.47 3.98
N ASP A 175 -3.04 0.73 3.67
CA ASP A 175 -2.40 1.01 2.40
C ASP A 175 -0.96 1.42 2.63
N CYS A 176 -0.04 0.76 1.94
CA CYS A 176 1.37 1.12 1.91
C CYS A 176 1.60 1.93 0.64
N LEU A 177 1.75 3.24 0.79
CA LEU A 177 2.06 4.17 -0.29
C LEU A 177 3.58 4.19 -0.49
N ILE A 178 4.06 3.43 -1.47
CA ILE A 178 5.48 3.32 -1.81
C ILE A 178 5.78 4.33 -2.91
N TYR A 179 6.38 5.45 -2.53
CA TYR A 179 6.76 6.50 -3.46
C TYR A 179 8.02 6.11 -4.21
N LEU A 180 7.91 5.95 -5.53
CA LEU A 180 9.06 5.64 -6.38
C LEU A 180 9.83 6.90 -6.75
N ASP A 181 9.30 8.09 -6.49
CA ASP A 181 9.92 9.38 -6.77
C ASP A 181 9.91 10.25 -5.50
N GLU A 182 10.79 11.25 -5.45
CA GLU A 182 10.91 12.13 -4.29
C GLU A 182 9.64 12.97 -4.08
N LEU A 183 9.22 13.09 -2.81
CA LEU A 183 8.19 14.01 -2.36
C LEU A 183 8.84 15.33 -1.99
N ASN A 184 8.66 16.35 -2.84
CA ASN A 184 9.12 17.71 -2.62
C ASN A 184 8.07 18.71 -3.16
N ASP A 185 8.32 20.01 -3.05
CA ASP A 185 7.36 21.05 -3.46
C ASP A 185 7.07 21.04 -4.97
N ALA A 186 8.05 20.63 -5.79
CA ALA A 186 7.91 20.57 -7.24
C ALA A 186 7.13 19.33 -7.69
N ASN A 187 7.42 18.17 -7.11
CA ASN A 187 6.78 16.90 -7.45
C ASN A 187 5.41 16.72 -6.77
N GLY A 188 5.16 17.51 -5.72
CA GLY A 188 4.01 17.42 -4.84
C GLY A 188 4.32 16.54 -3.63
N LEU A 189 3.84 16.99 -2.46
CA LEU A 189 3.87 16.26 -1.19
C LEU A 189 2.65 15.35 -1.00
N LEU A 190 2.68 14.53 0.05
CA LEU A 190 1.51 13.85 0.61
C LEU A 190 1.08 14.61 1.87
N ALA A 191 -0.14 15.13 1.90
CA ALA A 191 -0.72 15.66 3.12
C ALA A 191 -1.58 14.59 3.80
N VAL A 192 -1.39 14.39 5.10
CA VAL A 192 -2.17 13.49 5.95
C VAL A 192 -2.76 14.27 7.11
N ALA A 193 -3.89 13.82 7.64
CA ALA A 193 -4.51 14.40 8.84
C ALA A 193 -4.49 13.37 9.97
N PRO A 194 -3.45 13.36 10.83
CA PRO A 194 -3.31 12.35 11.88
C PRO A 194 -4.51 12.29 12.83
N GLY A 195 -4.92 11.08 13.20
CA GLY A 195 -6.03 10.84 14.13
C GLY A 195 -7.43 10.88 13.52
N THR A 196 -7.59 11.35 12.27
CA THR A 196 -8.92 11.38 11.63
C THR A 196 -9.50 10.00 11.37
N HIS A 197 -8.66 8.95 11.31
CA HIS A 197 -9.11 7.56 11.14
C HIS A 197 -9.93 7.04 12.33
N LEU A 198 -9.81 7.68 13.49
CA LEU A 198 -10.59 7.39 14.71
C LEU A 198 -11.96 8.11 14.72
N HIS A 199 -12.12 9.13 13.88
CA HIS A 199 -13.34 9.94 13.78
C HIS A 199 -14.16 9.46 12.59
N THR A 200 -14.81 8.33 12.76
CA THR A 200 -15.63 7.68 11.74
C THR A 200 -17.00 8.34 11.52
N GLY A 201 -17.34 9.29 12.38
CA GLY A 201 -18.66 9.90 12.47
C GLY A 201 -18.82 11.23 11.73
N GLU A 202 -17.73 11.79 11.21
CA GLU A 202 -17.68 13.14 10.67
C GLU A 202 -17.16 13.11 9.24
N ASP A 203 -17.96 13.63 8.31
CA ASP A 203 -17.44 13.99 7.00
C ASP A 203 -16.52 15.20 7.18
N LEU A 204 -15.23 15.06 6.84
CA LEU A 204 -14.40 16.26 6.67
C LEU A 204 -14.95 17.07 5.49
N PRO A 205 -14.87 18.42 5.54
CA PRO A 205 -15.48 19.28 4.55
C PRO A 205 -15.05 18.89 3.11
N LEU A 206 -16.00 18.36 2.34
CA LEU A 206 -15.83 17.82 0.97
C LEU A 206 -15.40 18.87 -0.10
N ALA A 207 -15.27 20.14 0.30
CA ALA A 207 -15.16 21.27 -0.60
C ALA A 207 -13.72 21.79 -0.84
N GLU A 208 -12.70 21.31 -0.12
CA GLU A 208 -11.46 22.08 -0.06
C GLU A 208 -10.22 21.26 -0.44
N TYR A 209 -9.46 21.81 -1.40
CA TYR A 209 -8.00 21.62 -1.48
C TYR A 209 -7.27 22.50 -0.46
N GLY A 210 -8.01 23.06 0.49
CA GLY A 210 -7.50 23.83 1.61
C GLY A 210 -6.84 22.94 2.64
N ASP A 211 -6.12 23.58 3.54
CA ASP A 211 -5.40 22.89 4.59
C ASP A 211 -6.33 22.53 5.74
N LEU A 212 -6.13 21.35 6.31
CA LEU A 212 -6.79 20.94 7.55
C LEU A 212 -5.93 21.33 8.75
N ALA A 213 -6.58 21.76 9.83
CA ALA A 213 -5.90 22.04 11.08
C ALA A 213 -5.17 20.78 11.58
N GLY A 214 -3.87 20.91 11.84
CA GLY A 214 -3.04 19.79 12.29
C GLY A 214 -2.64 18.80 11.20
N GLN A 215 -2.86 19.10 9.91
CA GLN A 215 -2.31 18.30 8.83
C GLN A 215 -0.79 18.20 8.93
N ARG A 216 -0.23 17.09 8.47
CA ARG A 216 1.21 16.93 8.27
C ARG A 216 1.47 16.72 6.79
N GLU A 217 2.43 17.45 6.27
CA GLU A 217 2.93 17.27 4.90
C GLU A 217 4.20 16.42 4.95
N ILE A 218 4.19 15.34 4.19
CA ILE A 218 5.29 14.38 4.13
C ILE A 218 6.19 14.78 2.96
N ARG A 219 7.37 15.25 3.29
CA ARG A 219 8.52 15.41 2.40
C ARG A 219 9.48 14.26 2.67
N ALA A 220 9.87 13.54 1.63
CA ALA A 220 10.66 12.33 1.80
C ALA A 220 11.38 11.95 0.49
N PRO A 221 12.55 11.29 0.57
CA PRO A 221 13.26 10.80 -0.60
C PRO A 221 12.45 9.73 -1.35
N ALA A 222 12.83 9.48 -2.60
CA ALA A 222 12.34 8.33 -3.36
C ALA A 222 12.61 7.02 -2.61
N GLY A 223 11.73 6.04 -2.78
CA GLY A 223 11.79 4.78 -2.04
C GLY A 223 11.06 4.80 -0.69
N THR A 224 10.55 5.95 -0.26
CA THR A 224 9.81 6.08 0.99
C THR A 224 8.49 5.33 0.94
N CYS A 225 8.19 4.58 2.01
CA CYS A 225 6.88 3.99 2.22
C CYS A 225 6.13 4.72 3.33
N VAL A 226 4.93 5.20 3.02
CA VAL A 226 3.98 5.73 4.00
C VAL A 226 2.87 4.71 4.21
N VAL A 227 2.85 4.06 5.37
CA VAL A 227 1.81 3.10 5.76
C VAL A 227 0.65 3.89 6.37
N LEU A 228 -0.54 3.74 5.80
CA LEU A 228 -1.75 4.46 6.19
C LEU A 228 -2.83 3.48 6.67
N HIS A 229 -3.53 3.86 7.74
CA HIS A 229 -4.82 3.28 8.06
C HIS A 229 -5.84 3.69 6.97
N GLY A 230 -6.70 2.76 6.51
CA GLY A 230 -7.62 3.00 5.40
C GLY A 230 -8.63 4.14 5.59
N ASN A 231 -8.97 4.48 6.85
CA ASN A 231 -9.82 5.63 7.21
C ASN A 231 -9.04 6.95 7.38
N LEU A 232 -7.71 6.96 7.26
CA LEU A 232 -6.96 8.21 7.43
C LEU A 232 -7.25 9.13 6.26
N TRP A 233 -7.64 10.36 6.57
CA TRP A 233 -7.85 11.38 5.57
C TRP A 233 -6.49 11.87 5.08
N HIS A 234 -6.34 11.89 3.77
CA HIS A 234 -5.12 12.29 3.10
C HIS A 234 -5.42 12.89 1.72
N ARG A 235 -4.43 13.57 1.16
CA ARG A 235 -4.46 14.06 -0.21
C ARG A 235 -3.06 14.12 -0.81
N ALA A 236 -2.99 13.85 -2.10
CA ALA A 236 -1.80 14.11 -2.88
C ALA A 236 -1.80 15.59 -3.32
N MET A 237 -0.75 16.33 -2.96
CA MET A 237 -0.52 17.68 -3.47
C MET A 237 -0.15 17.62 -4.97
N PRO A 238 -0.43 18.67 -5.75
CA PRO A 238 -0.20 18.67 -7.19
C PRO A 238 1.28 18.54 -7.55
N THR A 239 1.55 17.93 -8.70
CA THR A 239 2.86 17.93 -9.34
C THR A 239 2.96 19.19 -10.18
N GLY A 240 3.79 20.14 -9.76
CA GLY A 240 3.94 21.44 -10.41
C GLY A 240 4.63 21.35 -11.77
N ALA A 241 4.56 22.44 -12.54
CA ALA A 241 5.12 22.50 -13.89
C ALA A 241 6.65 22.31 -13.92
N GLU A 242 7.34 22.71 -12.84
CA GLU A 242 8.79 22.54 -12.65
C GLU A 242 9.16 21.16 -12.07
N GLY A 243 8.17 20.33 -11.76
CA GLY A 243 8.36 18.99 -11.20
C GLY A 243 8.63 17.93 -12.27
N SER A 244 8.85 16.70 -11.80
CA SER A 244 8.93 15.51 -12.63
C SER A 244 7.72 14.59 -12.40
N LYS A 245 7.57 13.58 -13.26
CA LYS A 245 6.61 12.49 -13.06
C LYS A 245 6.77 11.93 -11.63
N ARG A 246 5.66 11.80 -10.90
CA ARG A 246 5.63 11.25 -9.53
C ARG A 246 4.80 9.98 -9.51
N ARG A 247 5.46 8.86 -9.24
CA ARG A 247 4.88 7.52 -9.16
C ARG A 247 4.74 7.07 -7.71
N VAL A 248 3.59 6.51 -7.39
CA VAL A 248 3.34 5.84 -6.10
C VAL A 248 2.69 4.49 -6.35
N LEU A 249 3.24 3.43 -5.75
CA LEU A 249 2.57 2.14 -5.66
C LEU A 249 1.68 2.13 -4.41
N ILE A 250 0.50 1.55 -4.55
CA ILE A 250 -0.51 1.44 -3.49
C ILE A 250 -0.70 -0.06 -3.23
N LEU A 251 0.04 -0.58 -2.25
CA LEU A 251 -0.08 -1.97 -1.80
C LEU A 251 -1.04 -2.03 -0.62
N SER A 252 -2.21 -2.64 -0.84
CA SER A 252 -3.27 -2.68 0.18
C SER A 252 -3.32 -4.04 0.88
N TYR A 253 -3.36 -4.03 2.20
CA TYR A 253 -3.61 -5.22 3.04
C TYR A 253 -4.98 -5.13 3.72
N GLY A 254 -5.62 -6.26 3.94
CA GLY A 254 -6.83 -6.35 4.76
C GLY A 254 -6.97 -7.74 5.37
N PRO A 255 -7.88 -7.94 6.32
CA PRO A 255 -8.18 -9.27 6.85
C PRO A 255 -8.62 -10.24 5.75
N THR A 256 -8.34 -11.53 5.92
CA THR A 256 -8.68 -12.57 4.92
C THR A 256 -10.17 -12.59 4.54
N TRP A 257 -11.05 -12.37 5.52
CA TRP A 257 -12.51 -12.25 5.39
C TRP A 257 -13.00 -11.04 4.59
N MET A 258 -12.15 -10.06 4.30
CA MET A 258 -12.52 -8.91 3.48
C MET A 258 -12.40 -9.23 1.98
N ARG A 259 -13.37 -8.78 1.18
CA ARG A 259 -13.33 -8.91 -0.29
C ARG A 259 -12.13 -8.16 -0.90
N LYS A 260 -11.64 -8.64 -2.06
CA LYS A 260 -10.65 -7.93 -2.89
C LYS A 260 -11.15 -6.54 -3.30
N SER A 261 -10.23 -5.71 -3.78
CA SER A 261 -10.58 -4.44 -4.39
C SER A 261 -11.52 -4.68 -5.58
N PRO A 262 -12.66 -3.96 -5.70
CA PRO A 262 -13.57 -4.11 -6.84
C PRO A 262 -13.16 -3.28 -8.06
N PHE A 263 -12.03 -2.57 -7.99
CA PHE A 263 -11.67 -1.58 -9.01
C PHE A 263 -10.78 -2.16 -10.12
N GLY A 264 -11.19 -1.93 -11.36
CA GLY A 264 -10.49 -2.36 -12.57
C GLY A 264 -10.71 -3.84 -12.89
N ASP A 265 -10.50 -4.20 -14.14
CA ASP A 265 -10.63 -5.59 -14.60
C ASP A 265 -9.27 -6.29 -14.60
N SER A 266 -9.25 -7.53 -14.10
CA SER A 266 -8.08 -8.38 -14.21
C SER A 266 -7.77 -8.63 -15.70
N PRO A 267 -6.51 -8.56 -16.12
CA PRO A 267 -6.14 -8.86 -17.50
C PRO A 267 -6.42 -10.34 -17.82
N GLU A 268 -6.81 -10.64 -19.06
CA GLU A 268 -7.18 -12.01 -19.49
C GLU A 268 -6.06 -13.04 -19.30
N ASN A 269 -4.79 -12.62 -19.39
CA ASN A 269 -3.61 -13.47 -19.24
C ASN A 269 -2.70 -12.99 -18.10
N GLY A 270 -3.30 -12.72 -16.94
CA GLY A 270 -2.58 -12.23 -15.76
C GLY A 270 -1.54 -13.22 -15.23
N LEU A 271 -0.41 -12.68 -14.77
CA LEU A 271 0.70 -13.49 -14.23
C LEU A 271 0.35 -14.22 -12.93
N MET A 272 -0.67 -13.78 -12.18
CA MET A 272 -0.89 -14.27 -10.81
C MET A 272 -1.41 -15.70 -10.72
N GLU A 273 -2.07 -16.22 -11.77
CA GLU A 273 -2.57 -17.60 -11.76
C GLU A 273 -1.44 -18.59 -11.49
N LYS A 274 -0.35 -18.49 -12.26
CA LYS A 274 0.84 -19.34 -12.09
C LYS A 274 1.55 -19.11 -10.76
N VAL A 275 1.65 -17.86 -10.32
CA VAL A 275 2.27 -17.53 -9.03
C VAL A 275 1.51 -18.18 -7.87
N ILE A 276 0.17 -18.17 -7.92
CA ILE A 276 -0.67 -18.80 -6.89
C ILE A 276 -0.52 -20.33 -6.91
N GLU A 277 -0.50 -20.94 -8.10
CA GLU A 277 -0.34 -22.40 -8.24
C GLU A 277 1.00 -22.90 -7.67
N GLU A 278 2.07 -22.13 -7.85
CA GLU A 278 3.43 -22.48 -7.42
C GLU A 278 3.75 -22.02 -5.98
N ALA A 279 2.91 -21.17 -5.38
CA ALA A 279 3.12 -20.58 -4.07
C ALA A 279 2.95 -21.57 -2.91
N ASP A 280 3.72 -21.36 -1.84
CA ASP A 280 3.50 -22.06 -0.57
C ASP A 280 2.15 -21.66 0.07
N PRO A 281 1.63 -22.44 1.04
CA PRO A 281 0.33 -22.17 1.65
C PRO A 281 0.21 -20.78 2.31
N ALA A 282 1.29 -20.24 2.88
CA ALA A 282 1.28 -18.93 3.52
C ALA A 282 1.15 -17.80 2.49
N THR A 283 1.84 -17.93 1.37
CA THR A 283 1.78 -17.01 0.24
C THR A 283 0.44 -17.13 -0.49
N GLN A 284 -0.10 -18.34 -0.64
CA GLN A 284 -1.46 -18.57 -1.15
C GLN A 284 -2.52 -17.86 -0.29
N GLU A 285 -2.42 -17.99 1.04
CA GLU A 285 -3.28 -17.26 1.98
C GLU A 285 -3.19 -15.74 1.76
N LEU A 286 -1.96 -15.23 1.66
CA LEU A 286 -1.72 -13.81 1.44
C LEU A 286 -2.31 -13.32 0.10
N LEU A 287 -2.34 -14.16 -0.92
CA LEU A 287 -2.94 -13.88 -2.24
C LEU A 287 -4.47 -14.12 -2.27
N GLY A 288 -5.03 -14.56 -1.15
CA GLY A 288 -6.46 -14.70 -0.90
C GLY A 288 -7.04 -16.08 -1.18
N ILE A 289 -6.21 -17.11 -1.20
CA ILE A 289 -6.60 -18.52 -1.28
C ILE A 289 -6.58 -19.09 0.14
N GLY A 290 -7.74 -19.48 0.68
CA GLY A 290 -7.83 -19.94 2.07
C GLY A 290 -7.75 -18.79 3.08
N GLY A 291 -7.15 -19.03 4.25
CA GLY A 291 -7.08 -18.04 5.34
C GLY A 291 -8.36 -17.87 6.14
N TYR A 292 -9.29 -18.82 6.03
CA TYR A 292 -10.52 -18.91 6.81
C TYR A 292 -10.48 -20.24 7.56
N GLN A 293 -9.76 -20.30 8.68
CA GLN A 293 -9.87 -21.45 9.58
C GLN A 293 -11.21 -21.43 10.32
#